data_AF-A0A9E4AG04-F1
#
_entry.id   AF-A0A9E4AG04-F1
#
_cell.length_a   1.000
_cell.length_b   1.000
_cell.length_c   1.000
_cell.angle_alpha   90.00
_cell.angle_beta   90.00
_cell.angle_gamma   90.00
#
_symmetry.space_group_name_H-M   'P 1'
#
loop_
_entity.id
_entity.type
_entity.pdbx_description
1 polymer ?
#
loop_
_entity_poly.entity_id
_entity_poly.type
_entity_poly.pdbx_seq_one_letter_code
_entity_poly.pdbx_strand_id
1 'polypeptide(L)'
;MTSTKTKPPLEAYVEKEGLDWIHIWDENRKLRNLYGIIGIPTAFLIDGEGVIRKASLGGFDVETAVAELVKENLAKPANPAPPEKTPSDFPTDNQTVDLKAKAIIAAAVAAHGGLEKLQAVKNIVIESDSFEHFPDDSVQDEGRSKSYFYTNKLRSDWYMDDSVDSIIYDGNTLYQLENGENKPIPPEAAKSFIDFLKDSLFREPIWLLINLSQNEIPVQYMGTAKVKDVPTSVLLVTQPSGSDLKIFISDETHYVVQFNYSLEIGGVTKNMETVFENYRDVDGIKIAYHRTTKNGEYRQIAITDIKLNAEIDEALFSPKESNE
;
A
#
# COMPACT_ATOMS: atom_id res chain seq x y z
N MET A 1 1.70 -48.47 4.26
CA MET A 1 0.69 -47.60 4.88
C MET A 1 -0.13 -46.98 3.76
N THR A 2 -1.40 -47.35 3.64
CA THR A 2 -2.33 -46.76 2.68
C THR A 2 -2.56 -45.31 3.05
N SER A 3 -2.15 -44.40 2.16
CA SER A 3 -2.30 -42.95 2.32
C SER A 3 -3.78 -42.60 2.47
N THR A 4 -4.18 -42.13 3.65
CA THR A 4 -5.55 -41.69 4.02
C THR A 4 -5.98 -40.36 3.38
N LYS A 5 -5.26 -39.88 2.37
CA LYS A 5 -5.53 -38.58 1.75
C LYS A 5 -6.76 -38.70 0.84
N THR A 6 -7.87 -38.15 1.30
CA THR A 6 -9.16 -38.10 0.61
C THR A 6 -9.61 -36.65 0.52
N LYS A 7 -10.61 -36.36 -0.32
CA LYS A 7 -11.16 -35.02 -0.50
C LYS A 7 -11.78 -34.40 0.79
N PRO A 8 -12.52 -35.14 1.64
CA PRO A 8 -13.22 -34.53 2.77
C PRO A 8 -12.32 -33.84 3.82
N PRO A 9 -11.14 -34.39 4.20
CA PRO A 9 -10.21 -33.67 5.06
C PRO A 9 -9.70 -32.35 4.48
N LEU A 10 -9.52 -32.26 3.15
CA LEU A 10 -9.14 -31.01 2.50
C LEU A 10 -10.29 -30.00 2.56
N GLU A 11 -11.52 -30.42 2.23
CA GLU A 11 -12.70 -29.54 2.27
C GLU A 11 -12.96 -29.02 3.69
N ALA A 12 -12.88 -29.89 4.70
CA ALA A 12 -13.01 -29.49 6.10
C ALA A 12 -11.91 -28.52 6.55
N TYR A 13 -10.68 -28.68 6.04
CA TYR A 13 -9.58 -27.75 6.31
C TYR A 13 -9.80 -26.41 5.61
N VAL A 14 -10.20 -26.41 4.34
CA VAL A 14 -10.52 -25.20 3.57
C VAL A 14 -11.65 -24.42 4.24
N GLU A 15 -12.70 -25.11 4.70
CA GLU A 15 -13.82 -24.51 5.43
C GLU A 15 -13.39 -23.97 6.80
N LYS A 16 -12.63 -24.76 7.58
CA LYS A 16 -12.13 -24.37 8.90
C LYS A 16 -11.18 -23.17 8.86
N GLU A 17 -10.32 -23.11 7.85
CA GLU A 17 -9.31 -22.06 7.70
C GLU A 17 -9.80 -20.89 6.82
N GLY A 18 -11.02 -20.96 6.28
CA GLY A 18 -11.62 -19.88 5.50
C GLY A 18 -10.86 -19.53 4.21
N LEU A 19 -10.26 -20.54 3.55
CA LEU A 19 -9.44 -20.31 2.36
C LEU A 19 -10.33 -20.04 1.14
N ASP A 20 -10.15 -18.88 0.51
CA ASP A 20 -11.03 -18.33 -0.54
C ASP A 20 -10.50 -18.52 -1.97
N TRP A 21 -9.30 -19.10 -2.13
CA TRP A 21 -8.77 -19.46 -3.44
C TRP A 21 -9.28 -20.83 -3.93
N ILE A 22 -9.17 -21.09 -5.23
CA ILE A 22 -9.66 -22.35 -5.83
C ILE A 22 -8.81 -23.52 -5.32
N HIS A 23 -9.43 -24.44 -4.61
CA HIS A 23 -8.83 -25.71 -4.19
C HIS A 23 -9.30 -26.86 -5.08
N ILE A 24 -8.37 -27.55 -5.71
CA ILE A 24 -8.68 -28.74 -6.52
C ILE A 24 -8.02 -29.97 -5.91
N TRP A 25 -8.84 -30.97 -5.59
CA TRP A 25 -8.36 -32.30 -5.24
C TRP A 25 -8.08 -33.11 -6.52
N ASP A 26 -6.82 -33.25 -6.88
CA ASP A 26 -6.40 -34.00 -8.07
C ASP A 26 -6.31 -35.51 -7.82
N GLU A 27 -7.46 -36.14 -7.56
CA GLU A 27 -7.57 -37.55 -7.14
C GLU A 27 -6.86 -38.51 -8.09
N ASN A 28 -7.02 -38.29 -9.40
CA ASN A 28 -6.49 -39.16 -10.44
C ASN A 28 -5.15 -38.70 -11.02
N ARG A 29 -4.48 -37.73 -10.37
CA ARG A 29 -3.22 -37.11 -10.85
C ARG A 29 -3.34 -36.53 -12.27
N LYS A 30 -4.54 -36.15 -12.69
CA LYS A 30 -4.80 -35.65 -14.04
C LYS A 30 -4.12 -34.29 -14.20
N LEU A 31 -4.28 -33.38 -13.25
CA LEU A 31 -3.63 -32.07 -13.27
C LEU A 31 -2.12 -32.21 -13.09
N ARG A 32 -1.70 -33.12 -12.20
CA ARG A 32 -0.29 -33.44 -11.98
C ARG A 32 0.40 -33.85 -13.27
N ASN A 33 -0.20 -34.77 -14.02
CA ASN A 33 0.38 -35.27 -15.27
C ASN A 33 0.25 -34.25 -16.40
N LEU A 34 -0.87 -33.53 -16.48
CA LEU A 34 -1.13 -32.53 -17.52
C LEU A 34 -0.18 -31.34 -17.41
N TYR A 35 0.09 -30.87 -16.19
CA TYR A 35 0.91 -29.69 -15.93
C TYR A 35 2.31 -30.02 -15.38
N GLY A 36 2.68 -31.30 -15.29
CA GLY A 36 4.01 -31.71 -14.85
C GLY A 36 4.33 -31.38 -13.39
N ILE A 37 3.33 -31.37 -12.49
CA ILE A 37 3.53 -31.05 -11.07
C ILE A 37 4.27 -32.20 -10.37
N ILE A 38 5.57 -32.02 -10.13
CA ILE A 38 6.41 -33.08 -9.54
C ILE A 38 6.60 -32.94 -8.02
N GLY A 39 6.32 -31.78 -7.43
CA GLY A 39 6.44 -31.51 -6.00
C GLY A 39 5.67 -30.25 -5.55
N ILE A 40 5.73 -29.92 -4.27
CA ILE A 40 5.18 -28.66 -3.72
C ILE A 40 6.30 -27.86 -3.05
N PRO A 41 6.30 -26.51 -3.15
CA PRO A 41 5.46 -25.71 -4.05
C PRO A 41 5.90 -25.82 -5.52
N THR A 42 4.94 -25.79 -6.46
CA THR A 42 5.19 -25.67 -7.91
C THR A 42 4.44 -24.43 -8.39
N ALA A 43 5.15 -23.42 -8.87
CA ALA A 43 4.54 -22.24 -9.47
C ALA A 43 4.57 -22.31 -11.01
N PHE A 44 3.55 -21.72 -11.64
CA PHE A 44 3.44 -21.56 -13.08
C PHE A 44 3.38 -20.08 -13.41
N LEU A 45 4.07 -19.66 -14.46
CA LEU A 45 3.92 -18.35 -15.05
C LEU A 45 3.04 -18.47 -16.30
N ILE A 46 1.90 -17.79 -16.29
CA ILE A 46 0.91 -17.79 -17.37
C ILE A 46 0.88 -16.37 -17.94
N ASP A 47 0.92 -16.22 -19.26
CA ASP A 47 0.83 -14.91 -19.90
C ASP A 47 -0.62 -14.44 -20.11
N GLY A 48 -0.76 -13.23 -20.64
CA GLY A 48 -2.07 -12.62 -20.92
C GLY A 48 -2.90 -13.33 -22.00
N GLU A 49 -2.32 -14.28 -22.74
CA GLU A 49 -3.02 -15.12 -23.70
C GLU A 49 -3.47 -16.45 -23.07
N GLY A 50 -3.24 -16.63 -21.77
CA GLY A 50 -3.55 -17.86 -21.04
C GLY A 50 -2.56 -19.00 -21.32
N VAL A 51 -1.41 -18.71 -21.92
CA VAL A 51 -0.39 -19.70 -22.24
C VAL A 51 0.56 -19.84 -21.05
N ILE A 52 0.78 -21.08 -20.59
CA ILE A 52 1.80 -21.38 -19.59
C ILE A 52 3.17 -21.17 -20.22
N ARG A 53 3.88 -20.14 -19.77
CA ARG A 53 5.20 -19.75 -20.28
C ARG A 53 6.32 -20.46 -19.57
N LYS A 54 6.17 -20.69 -18.26
CA LYS A 54 7.11 -21.49 -17.46
C LYS A 54 6.36 -22.28 -16.40
N ALA A 55 6.89 -23.45 -16.07
CA ALA A 55 6.36 -24.35 -15.04
C ALA A 55 7.47 -24.67 -14.03
N SER A 56 7.09 -25.02 -12.81
CA SER A 56 8.03 -25.38 -11.73
C SER A 56 8.99 -24.26 -11.34
N LEU A 57 8.49 -23.02 -11.29
CA LEU A 57 9.26 -21.89 -10.77
C LEU A 57 9.32 -21.96 -9.24
N GLY A 58 10.50 -21.64 -8.67
CA GLY A 58 10.71 -21.54 -7.23
C GLY A 58 11.67 -20.40 -6.88
N GLY A 59 11.41 -19.68 -5.79
CA GLY A 59 12.28 -18.60 -5.31
C GLY A 59 12.59 -17.54 -6.39
N PHE A 60 13.87 -17.19 -6.53
CA PHE A 60 14.38 -16.16 -7.45
C PHE A 60 14.08 -16.40 -8.94
N ASP A 61 13.78 -17.64 -9.34
CA ASP A 61 13.43 -17.95 -10.74
C ASP A 61 12.07 -17.34 -11.14
N VAL A 62 11.20 -17.05 -10.17
CA VAL A 62 9.89 -16.41 -10.40
C VAL A 62 10.07 -14.98 -10.89
N GLU A 63 10.88 -14.19 -10.19
CA GLU A 63 11.08 -12.77 -10.49
C GLU A 63 11.75 -12.59 -11.85
N THR A 64 12.77 -13.41 -12.14
CA THR A 64 13.46 -13.41 -13.44
C THR A 64 12.50 -13.75 -14.58
N ALA A 65 11.67 -14.80 -14.39
CA ALA A 65 10.69 -15.20 -15.40
C ALA A 65 9.62 -14.14 -15.65
N VAL A 66 9.15 -13.46 -14.61
CA VAL A 66 8.18 -12.37 -14.72
C VAL A 66 8.80 -11.17 -15.45
N ALA A 67 10.03 -10.78 -15.08
CA ALA A 67 10.73 -9.66 -15.70
C ALA A 67 10.96 -9.90 -17.20
N GLU A 68 11.34 -11.13 -17.59
CA GLU A 68 11.49 -11.52 -19.00
C GLU A 68 10.17 -11.42 -19.77
N LEU A 69 9.06 -11.89 -19.17
CA LEU A 69 7.75 -11.85 -19.81
C LEU A 69 7.24 -10.41 -19.99
N VAL A 70 7.45 -9.56 -18.99
CA VAL A 70 7.12 -8.13 -19.07
C VAL A 70 7.94 -7.47 -20.18
N LYS A 71 9.24 -7.72 -20.22
CA LYS A 71 10.14 -7.19 -21.25
C LYS A 71 9.74 -7.65 -22.65
N GLU A 72 9.37 -8.92 -22.82
CA GLU A 72 8.88 -9.44 -24.10
C GLU A 72 7.58 -8.76 -24.54
N ASN A 73 6.63 -8.59 -23.61
CA ASN A 73 5.35 -7.94 -23.92
C ASN A 73 5.53 -6.46 -24.29
N LEU A 74 6.47 -5.76 -23.66
CA LEU A 74 6.82 -4.38 -23.99
C LEU A 74 7.58 -4.23 -25.31
N ALA A 75 8.29 -5.28 -25.75
CA ALA A 75 9.07 -5.27 -26.99
C ALA A 75 8.25 -5.63 -28.25
N LYS A 76 7.02 -6.12 -28.10
CA LYS A 76 6.12 -6.43 -29.23
C LYS A 76 5.58 -5.12 -29.83
N PRO A 77 5.86 -4.81 -31.11
CA PRO A 77 5.28 -3.62 -31.74
C PRO A 77 3.76 -3.75 -31.82
N ALA A 78 3.05 -2.67 -31.52
CA ALA A 78 1.59 -2.59 -31.63
C ALA A 78 1.16 -2.86 -33.09
N ASN A 79 0.78 -4.09 -33.38
CA ASN A 79 0.19 -4.48 -34.66
C ASN A 79 -1.35 -4.44 -34.52
N PRO A 80 -2.09 -4.15 -35.60
CA PRO A 80 -3.50 -3.77 -35.52
C PRO A 80 -4.34 -4.95 -35.04
N ALA A 81 -5.30 -4.64 -34.17
CA ALA A 81 -6.15 -5.59 -33.47
C ALA A 81 -6.74 -6.69 -34.37
N PRO A 82 -6.49 -7.98 -34.05
CA PRO A 82 -7.30 -9.11 -34.48
C PRO A 82 -8.30 -9.52 -33.37
N PRO A 83 -9.29 -10.35 -33.70
CA PRO A 83 -10.68 -10.17 -33.29
C PRO A 83 -10.97 -10.56 -31.83
N GLU A 84 -11.92 -9.84 -31.25
CA GLU A 84 -12.57 -10.11 -29.97
C GLU A 84 -12.82 -11.61 -29.75
N LYS A 85 -12.28 -12.13 -28.65
CA LYS A 85 -12.83 -13.31 -27.97
C LYS A 85 -13.22 -12.92 -26.55
N THR A 86 -14.52 -12.69 -26.41
CA THR A 86 -15.40 -12.76 -25.23
C THR A 86 -14.72 -12.76 -23.85
N PRO A 87 -14.79 -11.61 -23.16
CA PRO A 87 -14.86 -11.54 -21.70
C PRO A 87 -16.14 -12.23 -21.22
N SER A 88 -16.01 -13.42 -20.66
CA SER A 88 -17.17 -14.12 -20.09
C SER A 88 -17.01 -14.59 -18.65
N ASP A 89 -15.98 -14.18 -17.91
CA ASP A 89 -15.92 -14.41 -16.45
C ASP A 89 -15.58 -13.15 -15.61
N PHE A 90 -15.45 -11.97 -16.24
CA PHE A 90 -15.36 -10.69 -15.52
C PHE A 90 -16.28 -9.65 -16.17
N PRO A 91 -16.98 -8.79 -15.41
CA PRO A 91 -18.01 -7.92 -15.95
C PRO A 91 -17.43 -6.98 -17.01
N THR A 92 -17.93 -7.12 -18.24
CA THR A 92 -17.47 -6.43 -19.44
C THR A 92 -18.05 -5.04 -19.61
N ASP A 93 -18.11 -4.27 -18.54
CA ASP A 93 -18.52 -2.89 -18.68
C ASP A 93 -17.51 -2.00 -17.98
N ASN A 94 -16.49 -1.60 -18.74
CA ASN A 94 -15.49 -0.63 -18.29
C ASN A 94 -16.16 0.66 -17.80
N GLN A 95 -17.33 1.05 -18.32
CA GLN A 95 -18.08 2.19 -17.77
C GLN A 95 -18.69 1.84 -16.41
N THR A 96 -19.24 0.64 -16.22
CA THR A 96 -19.74 0.17 -14.91
C THR A 96 -18.60 0.02 -13.89
N VAL A 97 -17.41 -0.42 -14.30
CA VAL A 97 -16.22 -0.53 -13.44
C VAL A 97 -15.75 0.85 -12.98
N ASP A 98 -15.68 1.82 -13.90
CA ASP A 98 -15.33 3.22 -13.58
C ASP A 98 -16.41 3.88 -12.69
N LEU A 99 -17.69 3.63 -12.98
CA LEU A 99 -18.80 4.12 -12.16
C LEU A 99 -18.78 3.51 -10.75
N LYS A 100 -18.40 2.23 -10.63
CA LYS A 100 -18.28 1.56 -9.33
C LYS A 100 -17.12 2.15 -8.52
N ALA A 101 -15.94 2.33 -9.12
CA ALA A 101 -14.81 2.97 -8.45
C ALA A 101 -15.19 4.38 -7.97
N LYS A 102 -15.84 5.19 -8.82
CA LYS A 102 -16.35 6.52 -8.46
C LYS A 102 -17.34 6.50 -7.30
N ALA A 103 -18.27 5.54 -7.29
CA ALA A 103 -19.24 5.40 -6.20
C ALA A 103 -18.56 5.05 -4.88
N ILE A 104 -17.58 4.14 -4.89
CA ILE A 104 -16.78 3.78 -3.70
C ILE A 104 -16.01 5.00 -3.18
N ILE A 105 -15.34 5.75 -4.06
CA ILE A 105 -14.60 6.95 -3.69
C ILE A 105 -15.54 8.01 -3.10
N ALA A 106 -16.69 8.26 -3.73
CA ALA A 106 -17.67 9.22 -3.24
C ALA A 106 -18.20 8.84 -1.85
N ALA A 107 -18.48 7.55 -1.61
CA ALA A 107 -18.89 7.05 -0.30
C ALA A 107 -17.77 7.22 0.75
N ALA A 108 -16.52 6.93 0.39
CA ALA A 108 -15.37 7.11 1.27
C ALA A 108 -15.16 8.59 1.62
N VAL A 109 -15.21 9.49 0.63
CA VAL A 109 -15.13 10.95 0.85
C VAL A 109 -16.23 11.41 1.80
N ALA A 110 -17.48 10.97 1.60
CA ALA A 110 -18.59 11.31 2.49
C ALA A 110 -18.37 10.80 3.92
N ALA A 111 -17.91 9.57 4.08
CA ALA A 111 -17.65 8.96 5.38
C ALA A 111 -16.49 9.63 6.14
N HIS A 112 -15.52 10.22 5.44
CA HIS A 112 -14.40 10.94 6.05
C HIS A 112 -14.68 12.42 6.34
N GLY A 113 -15.91 12.91 6.11
CA GLY A 113 -16.30 14.28 6.45
C GLY A 113 -16.78 15.13 5.27
N GLY A 114 -16.70 14.58 4.04
CA GLY A 114 -17.15 15.23 2.81
C GLY A 114 -16.06 16.10 2.15
N LEU A 115 -16.16 16.24 0.82
CA LEU A 115 -15.12 16.84 -0.01
C LEU A 115 -14.74 18.26 0.42
N GLU A 116 -15.72 19.10 0.76
CA GLU A 116 -15.51 20.48 1.20
C GLU A 116 -14.60 20.56 2.44
N LYS A 117 -14.86 19.71 3.45
CA LYS A 117 -14.04 19.70 4.67
C LYS A 117 -12.64 19.18 4.40
N LEU A 118 -12.52 18.11 3.62
CA LEU A 118 -11.21 17.55 3.25
C LEU A 118 -10.37 18.60 2.51
N GLN A 119 -10.96 19.29 1.53
CA GLN A 119 -10.28 20.36 0.77
C GLN A 119 -9.90 21.58 1.61
N ALA A 120 -10.60 21.81 2.73
CA ALA A 120 -10.25 22.88 3.65
C ALA A 120 -9.00 22.59 4.51
N VAL A 121 -8.47 21.36 4.50
CA VAL A 121 -7.27 20.98 5.26
C VAL A 121 -6.00 21.38 4.51
N LYS A 122 -5.33 22.40 5.04
CA LYS A 122 -4.07 22.96 4.53
C LYS A 122 -2.84 22.26 5.08
N ASN A 123 -2.88 21.89 6.37
CA ASN A 123 -1.81 21.20 7.07
C ASN A 123 -2.37 20.29 8.17
N ILE A 124 -1.53 19.34 8.59
CA ILE A 124 -1.83 18.39 9.65
C ILE A 124 -0.63 18.35 10.60
N VAL A 125 -0.87 18.46 11.90
CA VAL A 125 0.14 18.23 12.94
C VAL A 125 -0.27 17.01 13.74
N ILE A 126 0.62 16.02 13.86
CA ILE A 126 0.38 14.76 14.56
C ILE A 126 1.42 14.60 15.65
N GLU A 127 0.98 14.29 16.87
CA GLU A 127 1.82 13.73 17.92
C GLU A 127 1.45 12.25 18.11
N SER A 128 2.44 11.38 18.26
CA SER A 128 2.21 9.94 18.36
C SER A 128 3.28 9.22 19.15
N ASP A 129 2.91 8.08 19.73
CA ASP A 129 3.83 7.08 20.25
C ASP A 129 4.08 6.01 19.18
N SER A 130 5.32 5.52 19.07
CA SER A 130 5.70 4.51 18.07
C SER A 130 6.31 3.28 18.74
N PHE A 131 5.94 2.10 18.26
CA PHE A 131 6.40 0.82 18.80
C PHE A 131 6.81 -0.10 17.65
N GLU A 132 7.99 -0.69 17.75
CA GLU A 132 8.46 -1.71 16.82
C GLU A 132 8.31 -3.09 17.45
N HIS A 133 7.70 -4.02 16.71
CA HIS A 133 7.47 -5.39 17.14
C HIS A 133 8.29 -6.35 16.30
N PHE A 134 9.10 -7.15 16.99
CA PHE A 134 10.04 -8.09 16.40
C PHE A 134 9.49 -9.52 16.33
N PRO A 135 10.08 -10.41 15.50
CA PRO A 135 9.60 -11.78 15.35
C PRO A 135 9.72 -12.66 16.61
N ASP A 136 10.49 -12.23 17.62
CA ASP A 136 10.63 -12.91 18.91
C ASP A 136 9.61 -12.44 19.96
N ASP A 137 8.56 -11.73 19.51
CA ASP A 137 7.53 -11.09 20.33
C ASP A 137 8.03 -9.95 21.24
N SER A 138 9.31 -9.55 21.11
CA SER A 138 9.80 -8.36 21.80
C SER A 138 9.22 -7.08 21.18
N VAL A 139 9.05 -6.07 22.02
CA VAL A 139 8.53 -4.76 21.64
C VAL A 139 9.52 -3.69 22.07
N GLN A 140 9.95 -2.87 21.11
CA GLN A 140 10.75 -1.69 21.37
C GLN A 140 9.85 -0.45 21.32
N ASP A 141 9.91 0.34 22.39
CA ASP A 141 9.37 1.69 22.42
C ASP A 141 10.33 2.59 21.63
N GLU A 142 9.86 3.16 20.51
CA GLU A 142 10.63 4.09 19.69
C GLU A 142 10.43 5.56 20.15
N GLY A 143 9.66 5.77 21.21
CA GLY A 143 9.39 7.06 21.80
C GLY A 143 8.30 7.85 21.08
N ARG A 144 8.31 9.16 21.35
CA ARG A 144 7.31 10.10 20.86
C ARG A 144 7.78 10.73 19.56
N SER A 145 6.86 11.01 18.66
CA SER A 145 7.13 11.82 17.47
C SER A 145 6.17 12.99 17.36
N LYS A 146 6.66 14.06 16.72
CA LYS A 146 5.83 15.18 16.28
C LYS A 146 6.08 15.43 14.81
N SER A 147 5.04 15.26 14.01
CA SER A 147 5.08 15.41 12.57
C SER A 147 4.20 16.54 12.09
N TYR A 148 4.68 17.26 11.07
CA TYR A 148 4.00 18.36 10.40
C TYR A 148 3.90 18.01 8.93
N PHE A 149 2.70 18.05 8.39
CA PHE A 149 2.44 17.69 7.00
C PHE A 149 1.75 18.84 6.28
N TYR A 150 2.22 19.11 5.07
CA TYR A 150 1.50 19.78 4.00
C TYR A 150 1.45 18.85 2.80
N THR A 151 0.65 19.16 1.77
CA THR A 151 0.52 18.32 0.58
C THR A 151 1.83 18.07 -0.16
N ASN A 152 2.84 18.93 0.02
CA ASN A 152 4.12 18.87 -0.72
C ASN A 152 5.37 18.95 0.17
N LYS A 153 5.24 19.09 1.49
CA LYS A 153 6.38 19.19 2.41
C LYS A 153 6.03 18.55 3.75
N LEU A 154 7.03 18.05 4.45
CA LEU A 154 6.85 17.46 5.77
C LEU A 154 8.06 17.67 6.66
N ARG A 155 7.82 17.60 7.96
CA ARG A 155 8.84 17.50 8.99
C ARG A 155 8.41 16.45 9.99
N SER A 156 9.34 15.63 10.46
CA SER A 156 9.09 14.68 11.54
C SER A 156 10.24 14.77 12.53
N ASP A 157 9.91 15.07 13.78
CA ASP A 157 10.83 15.07 14.91
C ASP A 157 10.55 13.83 15.77
N TRP A 158 11.57 13.03 16.06
CA TRP A 158 11.48 11.87 16.96
C TRP A 158 12.24 12.15 18.25
N TYR A 159 11.58 11.99 19.38
CA TYR A 159 12.09 12.25 20.71
C TYR A 159 12.44 10.91 21.38
N MET A 160 13.74 10.62 21.43
CA MET A 160 14.31 9.50 22.19
C MET A 160 14.79 10.03 23.55
N ASP A 161 15.13 9.12 24.49
CA ASP A 161 15.43 9.49 25.89
C ASP A 161 16.47 10.63 26.03
N ASP A 162 17.54 10.60 25.23
CA ASP A 162 18.66 11.54 25.32
C ASP A 162 18.89 12.35 24.02
N SER A 163 18.07 12.17 22.99
CA SER A 163 18.27 12.80 21.68
C SER A 163 16.98 13.12 20.96
N VAL A 164 17.09 14.06 20.02
CA VAL A 164 16.06 14.33 19.02
C VAL A 164 16.69 14.10 17.67
N ASP A 165 16.03 13.30 16.84
CA ASP A 165 16.31 13.18 15.42
C ASP A 165 15.20 13.89 14.64
N SER A 166 15.54 14.48 13.49
CA SER A 166 14.52 15.01 12.60
C SER A 166 14.86 14.82 11.14
N ILE A 167 13.80 14.65 10.33
CA ILE A 167 13.86 14.85 8.89
C ILE A 167 12.99 16.04 8.49
N ILE A 168 13.44 16.77 7.47
CA ILE A 168 12.68 17.86 6.86
C ILE A 168 12.72 17.64 5.35
N TYR A 169 11.56 17.59 4.72
CA TYR A 169 11.43 17.63 3.27
C TYR A 169 10.65 18.88 2.89
N ASP A 170 11.31 19.81 2.22
CA ASP A 170 10.74 21.12 1.85
C ASP A 170 9.93 21.10 0.54
N GLY A 171 9.82 19.92 -0.09
CA GLY A 171 9.23 19.71 -1.42
C GLY A 171 10.25 19.48 -2.52
N ASN A 172 11.52 19.76 -2.28
CA ASN A 172 12.61 19.53 -3.21
C ASN A 172 13.81 18.81 -2.56
N THR A 173 14.23 19.29 -1.39
CA THR A 173 15.43 18.86 -0.67
C THR A 173 15.03 18.13 0.60
N LEU A 174 15.70 17.00 0.85
CA LEU A 174 15.61 16.29 2.12
C LEU A 174 16.76 16.74 3.02
N TYR A 175 16.45 17.13 4.24
CA TYR A 175 17.40 17.47 5.29
C TYR A 175 17.26 16.47 6.42
N GLN A 176 18.38 16.19 7.07
CA GLN A 176 18.44 15.38 8.28
C GLN A 176 19.17 16.17 9.37
N LEU A 177 18.72 16.00 10.62
CA LEU A 177 19.41 16.52 11.77
C LEU A 177 20.70 15.73 12.02
N GLU A 178 21.83 16.41 11.95
CA GLU A 178 23.15 15.86 12.25
C GLU A 178 23.88 16.79 13.22
N ASN A 179 24.25 16.28 14.40
CA ASN A 179 24.95 17.05 15.44
C ASN A 179 24.26 18.37 15.83
N GLY A 180 22.92 18.39 15.84
CA GLY A 180 22.13 19.57 16.19
C GLY A 180 21.90 20.57 15.05
N GLU A 181 22.40 20.29 13.85
CA GLU A 181 22.19 21.10 12.64
C GLU A 181 21.47 20.32 11.55
N ASN A 182 20.52 20.95 10.87
CA ASN A 182 19.85 20.32 9.74
C ASN A 182 20.72 20.43 8.50
N LYS A 183 21.19 19.30 7.98
CA LYS A 183 22.05 19.25 6.79
C LYS A 183 21.29 18.64 5.61
N PRO A 184 21.46 19.20 4.40
CA PRO A 184 20.85 18.62 3.21
C PRO A 184 21.50 17.28 2.91
N ILE A 185 20.68 16.28 2.59
CA ILE A 185 21.14 15.00 2.07
C ILE A 185 21.45 15.19 0.58
N PRO A 186 22.62 14.74 0.07
CA PRO A 186 22.98 14.82 -1.33
C PRO A 186 21.88 14.25 -2.25
N PRO A 187 21.51 14.92 -3.36
CA PRO A 187 20.36 14.53 -4.18
C PRO A 187 20.38 13.08 -4.68
N GLU A 188 21.56 12.54 -5.01
CA GLU A 188 21.70 11.16 -5.45
C GLU A 188 21.39 10.14 -4.35
N ALA A 189 21.81 10.44 -3.11
CA ALA A 189 21.52 9.63 -1.94
C ALA A 189 20.06 9.80 -1.50
N ALA A 190 19.50 11.00 -1.66
CA ALA A 190 18.14 11.34 -1.26
C ALA A 190 17.06 10.82 -2.20
N LYS A 191 17.38 10.48 -3.47
CA LYS A 191 16.35 10.21 -4.50
C LYS A 191 15.28 9.21 -4.06
N SER A 192 15.68 8.01 -3.61
CA SER A 192 14.73 6.97 -3.18
C SER A 192 13.90 7.39 -1.96
N PHE A 193 14.50 8.16 -1.05
CA PHE A 193 13.79 8.73 0.10
C PHE A 193 12.79 9.81 -0.32
N ILE A 194 13.16 10.69 -1.26
CA ILE A 194 12.25 11.72 -1.79
C ILE A 194 11.05 11.06 -2.47
N ASP A 195 11.26 10.02 -3.27
CA ASP A 195 10.17 9.26 -3.90
C ASP A 195 9.26 8.62 -2.82
N PHE A 196 9.85 8.01 -1.78
CA PHE A 196 9.11 7.50 -0.63
C PHE A 196 8.28 8.59 0.08
N LEU A 197 8.84 9.77 0.31
CA LEU A 197 8.16 10.86 1.02
C LEU A 197 7.01 11.44 0.20
N LYS A 198 7.20 11.60 -1.12
CA LYS A 198 6.11 12.00 -2.04
C LYS A 198 4.97 10.99 -2.01
N ASP A 199 5.30 9.71 -2.08
CA ASP A 199 4.26 8.68 -2.00
C ASP A 199 3.63 8.63 -0.59
N SER A 200 4.39 8.91 0.47
CA SER A 200 3.86 8.98 1.84
C SER A 200 2.87 10.12 2.02
N LEU A 201 3.15 11.29 1.45
CA LEU A 201 2.20 12.43 1.43
C LEU A 201 0.98 12.11 0.57
N PHE A 202 1.18 11.46 -0.57
CA PHE A 202 0.08 11.00 -1.44
C PHE A 202 -0.85 10.01 -0.74
N ARG A 203 -0.30 9.11 0.09
CA ARG A 203 -1.04 8.11 0.87
C ARG A 203 -1.77 8.69 2.09
N GLU A 204 -1.56 9.95 2.46
CA GLU A 204 -2.31 10.55 3.57
C GLU A 204 -3.82 10.53 3.23
N PRO A 205 -4.69 9.85 4.01
CA PRO A 205 -6.07 9.60 3.61
C PRO A 205 -6.92 10.84 3.27
N ILE A 206 -6.72 11.98 3.91
CA ILE A 206 -7.44 13.23 3.61
C ILE A 206 -7.10 13.66 2.18
N TRP A 207 -5.82 13.77 1.85
CA TRP A 207 -5.39 14.22 0.52
C TRP A 207 -5.55 13.16 -0.57
N LEU A 208 -5.35 11.89 -0.23
CA LEU A 208 -5.63 10.77 -1.12
C LEU A 208 -7.08 10.84 -1.62
N LEU A 209 -8.06 10.93 -0.72
CA LEU A 209 -9.48 10.93 -1.10
C LEU A 209 -9.86 12.15 -1.94
N ILE A 210 -9.24 13.31 -1.73
CA ILE A 210 -9.41 14.48 -2.60
C ILE A 210 -8.92 14.16 -4.02
N ASN A 211 -7.67 13.69 -4.16
CA ASN A 211 -7.06 13.37 -5.45
C ASN A 211 -7.88 12.34 -6.24
N LEU A 212 -8.36 11.29 -5.56
CA LEU A 212 -9.20 10.26 -6.17
C LEU A 212 -10.56 10.81 -6.62
N SER A 213 -11.16 11.74 -5.85
CA SER A 213 -12.47 12.30 -6.15
C SER A 213 -12.47 13.24 -7.36
N GLN A 214 -11.34 13.90 -7.63
CA GLN A 214 -11.20 14.87 -8.72
C GLN A 214 -10.95 14.21 -10.07
N ASN A 215 -10.76 12.88 -10.11
CA ASN A 215 -10.44 12.09 -11.32
C ASN A 215 -9.14 12.54 -12.01
N GLU A 216 -8.20 13.12 -11.28
CA GLU A 216 -6.88 13.50 -11.83
C GLU A 216 -5.97 12.27 -12.01
N ILE A 217 -6.30 11.16 -11.34
CA ILE A 217 -5.52 9.93 -11.34
C ILE A 217 -6.43 8.77 -11.80
N PRO A 218 -5.97 7.93 -12.74
CA PRO A 218 -6.69 6.71 -13.10
C PRO A 218 -6.86 5.80 -11.87
N VAL A 219 -8.10 5.35 -11.64
CA VAL A 219 -8.43 4.41 -10.56
C VAL A 219 -9.04 3.16 -11.15
N GLN A 220 -8.49 2.00 -10.78
CA GLN A 220 -9.02 0.71 -11.20
C GLN A 220 -9.70 0.02 -10.01
N TYR A 221 -10.94 -0.45 -10.21
CA TYR A 221 -11.58 -1.32 -9.22
C TYR A 221 -11.12 -2.76 -9.42
N MET A 222 -10.51 -3.33 -8.37
CA MET A 222 -9.86 -4.64 -8.42
C MET A 222 -10.72 -5.79 -7.89
N GLY A 223 -11.94 -5.50 -7.43
CA GLY A 223 -12.80 -6.48 -6.78
C GLY A 223 -12.99 -6.20 -5.29
N THR A 224 -13.36 -7.26 -4.56
CA THR A 224 -13.56 -7.23 -3.11
C THR A 224 -12.56 -8.13 -2.41
N ALA A 225 -12.16 -7.79 -1.20
CA ALA A 225 -11.31 -8.61 -0.33
C ALA A 225 -11.75 -8.46 1.13
N LYS A 226 -11.20 -9.28 2.02
CA LYS A 226 -11.39 -9.10 3.47
C LYS A 226 -10.12 -8.56 4.12
N VAL A 227 -10.28 -7.63 5.06
CA VAL A 227 -9.21 -7.12 5.93
C VAL A 227 -9.63 -7.35 7.38
N LYS A 228 -8.95 -8.25 8.11
CA LYS A 228 -9.33 -8.64 9.48
C LYS A 228 -10.84 -8.94 9.60
N ASP A 229 -11.35 -9.78 8.70
CA ASP A 229 -12.77 -10.14 8.55
C ASP A 229 -13.73 -9.02 8.11
N VAL A 230 -13.26 -7.78 7.93
CA VAL A 230 -14.05 -6.68 7.38
C VAL A 230 -14.13 -6.82 5.85
N PRO A 231 -15.33 -6.90 5.24
CA PRO A 231 -15.47 -6.86 3.79
C PRO A 231 -15.06 -5.49 3.24
N THR A 232 -14.27 -5.50 2.17
CA THR A 232 -13.71 -4.30 1.55
C THR A 232 -13.81 -4.34 0.03
N SER A 233 -13.99 -3.17 -0.54
CA SER A 233 -13.74 -2.89 -1.95
C SER A 233 -12.28 -2.50 -2.15
N VAL A 234 -11.64 -3.03 -3.20
CA VAL A 234 -10.22 -2.79 -3.48
C VAL A 234 -10.07 -1.90 -4.70
N LEU A 235 -9.34 -0.80 -4.55
CA LEU A 235 -8.97 0.11 -5.62
C LEU A 235 -7.46 0.03 -5.86
N LEU A 236 -7.02 0.17 -7.11
CA LEU A 236 -5.63 0.25 -7.52
C LEU A 236 -5.37 1.60 -8.18
N VAL A 237 -4.31 2.27 -7.75
CA VAL A 237 -3.85 3.55 -8.29
C VAL A 237 -2.33 3.57 -8.42
N THR A 238 -1.82 4.44 -9.29
CA THR A 238 -0.39 4.70 -9.42
C THR A 238 0.01 5.88 -8.54
N GLN A 239 1.03 5.68 -7.71
CA GLN A 239 1.62 6.69 -6.83
C GLN A 239 2.52 7.64 -7.61
N PRO A 240 2.89 8.82 -7.04
CA PRO A 240 3.81 9.76 -7.70
C PRO A 240 5.13 9.16 -8.17
N SER A 241 5.69 8.17 -7.45
CA SER A 241 6.90 7.45 -7.87
C SER A 241 6.71 6.55 -9.09
N GLY A 242 5.48 6.29 -9.51
CA GLY A 242 5.11 5.32 -10.53
C GLY A 242 4.82 3.91 -9.99
N SER A 243 4.99 3.68 -8.69
CA SER A 243 4.65 2.40 -8.06
C SER A 243 3.15 2.26 -7.79
N ASP A 244 2.69 1.03 -7.63
CA ASP A 244 1.27 0.73 -7.39
C ASP A 244 0.88 0.86 -5.91
N LEU A 245 -0.31 1.37 -5.67
CA LEU A 245 -0.98 1.41 -4.37
C LEU A 245 -2.34 0.72 -4.47
N LYS A 246 -2.54 -0.32 -3.67
CA LYS A 246 -3.85 -0.92 -3.42
C LYS A 246 -4.47 -0.28 -2.18
N ILE A 247 -5.71 0.15 -2.31
CA ILE A 247 -6.50 0.84 -1.29
C ILE A 247 -7.70 -0.04 -0.97
N PHE A 248 -7.85 -0.38 0.30
CA PHE A 248 -8.95 -1.20 0.79
C PHE A 248 -9.93 -0.31 1.55
N ILE A 249 -11.17 -0.23 1.05
CA ILE A 249 -12.23 0.60 1.63
C ILE A 249 -13.30 -0.32 2.19
N SER A 250 -13.62 -0.18 3.47
CA SER A 250 -14.67 -0.97 4.14
C SER A 250 -16.02 -0.79 3.45
N ASP A 251 -16.69 -1.89 3.13
CA ASP A 251 -18.03 -1.85 2.53
C ASP A 251 -19.09 -1.39 3.55
N GLU A 252 -18.80 -1.50 4.85
CA GLU A 252 -19.72 -1.14 5.94
C GLU A 252 -19.59 0.31 6.39
N THR A 253 -18.34 0.77 6.61
CA THR A 253 -18.06 2.11 7.15
C THR A 253 -17.61 3.10 6.10
N HIS A 254 -17.19 2.60 4.92
CA HIS A 254 -16.51 3.36 3.88
C HIS A 254 -15.20 4.02 4.34
N TYR A 255 -14.60 3.53 5.43
CA TYR A 255 -13.27 3.94 5.86
C TYR A 255 -12.17 3.27 5.04
N VAL A 256 -11.06 3.98 4.84
CA VAL A 256 -9.83 3.44 4.23
C VAL A 256 -9.12 2.56 5.25
N VAL A 257 -9.36 1.25 5.24
CA VAL A 257 -8.91 0.37 6.32
C VAL A 257 -7.52 -0.23 6.10
N GLN A 258 -7.04 -0.28 4.86
CA GLN A 258 -5.71 -0.80 4.55
C GLN A 258 -5.11 -0.21 3.27
N PHE A 259 -3.79 -0.13 3.25
CA PHE A 259 -2.98 0.05 2.05
C PHE A 259 -2.02 -1.13 1.85
N ASN A 260 -1.86 -1.56 0.60
CA ASN A 260 -0.72 -2.38 0.18
C ASN A 260 0.08 -1.67 -0.91
N TYR A 261 1.38 -1.56 -0.72
CA TYR A 261 2.28 -0.91 -1.67
C TYR A 261 3.68 -1.50 -1.58
N SER A 262 4.48 -1.30 -2.62
CA SER A 262 5.91 -1.62 -2.58
C SER A 262 6.72 -0.38 -2.23
N LEU A 263 7.80 -0.60 -1.47
CA LEU A 263 8.75 0.42 -1.06
C LEU A 263 10.13 0.03 -1.56
N GLU A 264 10.74 0.87 -2.40
CA GLU A 264 12.11 0.70 -2.85
C GLU A 264 13.01 1.74 -2.15
N ILE A 265 13.87 1.27 -1.24
CA ILE A 265 14.86 2.11 -0.57
C ILE A 265 16.21 1.41 -0.67
N GLY A 266 17.23 2.14 -1.12
CA GLY A 266 18.60 1.61 -1.21
C GLY A 266 18.75 0.39 -2.12
N GLY A 267 17.90 0.24 -3.15
CA GLY A 267 17.92 -0.88 -4.09
C GLY A 267 17.26 -2.16 -3.57
N VAL A 268 16.59 -2.11 -2.41
CA VAL A 268 15.81 -3.21 -1.86
C VAL A 268 14.33 -2.88 -1.93
N THR A 269 13.54 -3.77 -2.54
CA THR A 269 12.09 -3.67 -2.60
C THR A 269 11.44 -4.45 -1.47
N LYS A 270 10.63 -3.77 -0.65
CA LYS A 270 9.82 -4.37 0.42
C LYS A 270 8.35 -4.17 0.13
N ASN A 271 7.54 -5.20 0.36
CA ASN A 271 6.09 -5.07 0.34
C ASN A 271 5.61 -4.60 1.70
N MET A 272 4.78 -3.56 1.69
CA MET A 272 4.25 -2.92 2.87
C MET A 272 2.74 -3.17 2.93
N GLU A 273 2.27 -3.59 4.09
CA GLU A 273 0.85 -3.60 4.46
C GLU A 273 0.65 -2.60 5.58
N THR A 274 -0.21 -1.59 5.40
CA THR A 274 -0.58 -0.65 6.46
C THR A 274 -2.05 -0.75 6.76
N VAL A 275 -2.41 -1.05 8.01
CA VAL A 275 -3.80 -1.15 8.49
C VAL A 275 -4.15 0.06 9.35
N PHE A 276 -5.34 0.60 9.17
CA PHE A 276 -5.87 1.79 9.86
C PHE A 276 -7.03 1.43 10.77
N GLU A 277 -6.94 1.84 12.04
CA GLU A 277 -7.90 1.49 13.08
C GLU A 277 -8.18 2.67 14.02
N ASN A 278 -9.16 2.50 14.92
CA ASN A 278 -9.52 3.48 15.95
C ASN A 278 -9.83 4.85 15.32
N TYR A 279 -10.78 4.88 14.39
CA TYR A 279 -11.22 6.11 13.75
C TYR A 279 -11.93 7.04 14.74
N ARG A 280 -11.52 8.30 14.76
CA ARG A 280 -12.10 9.35 15.61
C ARG A 280 -12.47 10.57 14.78
N ASP A 281 -13.35 11.37 15.34
CA ASP A 281 -13.74 12.66 14.78
C ASP A 281 -12.75 13.75 15.17
N VAL A 282 -12.26 14.51 14.19
CA VAL A 282 -11.40 15.68 14.38
C VAL A 282 -11.96 16.77 13.48
N ASP A 283 -12.61 17.77 14.08
CA ASP A 283 -13.28 18.86 13.36
C ASP A 283 -14.27 18.38 12.27
N GLY A 284 -14.92 17.24 12.52
CA GLY A 284 -15.87 16.63 11.59
C GLY A 284 -15.23 15.87 10.42
N ILE A 285 -13.94 15.53 10.52
CA ILE A 285 -13.21 14.63 9.63
C ILE A 285 -12.87 13.34 10.39
N LYS A 286 -13.06 12.17 9.75
CA LYS A 286 -12.72 10.87 10.37
C LYS A 286 -11.26 10.52 10.11
N ILE A 287 -10.50 10.29 11.18
CA ILE A 287 -9.06 9.99 11.11
C ILE A 287 -8.74 8.77 11.97
N ALA A 288 -7.94 7.84 11.43
CA ALA A 288 -7.45 6.69 12.17
C ALA A 288 -6.39 7.09 13.20
N TYR A 289 -6.62 6.79 14.47
CA TYR A 289 -5.68 7.05 15.57
C TYR A 289 -4.72 5.89 15.83
N HIS A 290 -4.90 4.77 15.14
CA HIS A 290 -4.01 3.62 15.22
C HIS A 290 -3.62 3.18 13.81
N ARG A 291 -2.31 2.97 13.60
CA ARG A 291 -1.76 2.48 12.34
C ARG A 291 -0.79 1.34 12.63
N THR A 292 -0.89 0.25 11.88
CA THR A 292 0.07 -0.84 11.92
C THR A 292 0.64 -1.05 10.54
N THR A 293 1.96 -0.95 10.39
CA THR A 293 2.67 -1.15 9.12
C THR A 293 3.55 -2.38 9.22
N LYS A 294 3.35 -3.36 8.32
CA LYS A 294 4.08 -4.63 8.27
C LYS A 294 4.97 -4.74 7.05
N ASN A 295 6.17 -5.30 7.23
CA ASN A 295 7.12 -5.64 6.16
C ASN A 295 7.97 -6.90 6.46
N GLY A 296 7.49 -7.76 7.36
CA GLY A 296 8.24 -8.85 7.98
C GLY A 296 8.21 -8.68 9.51
N GLU A 297 8.70 -7.54 9.98
CA GLU A 297 8.40 -6.95 11.29
C GLU A 297 7.11 -6.11 11.19
N TYR A 298 6.60 -5.63 12.32
CA TYR A 298 5.54 -4.61 12.28
C TYR A 298 5.77 -3.44 13.22
N ARG A 299 5.50 -2.25 12.70
CA ARG A 299 5.52 -1.00 13.42
C ARG A 299 4.10 -0.57 13.75
N GLN A 300 3.87 -0.21 15.00
CA GLN A 300 2.63 0.38 15.48
C GLN A 300 2.83 1.87 15.74
N ILE A 301 1.89 2.69 15.28
CA ILE A 301 1.82 4.12 15.59
C ILE A 301 0.47 4.39 16.25
N ALA A 302 0.52 4.95 17.46
CA ALA A 302 -0.65 5.40 18.20
C ALA A 302 -0.66 6.93 18.24
N ILE A 303 -1.62 7.55 17.55
CA ILE A 303 -1.79 9.01 17.55
C ILE A 303 -2.33 9.44 18.91
N THR A 304 -1.64 10.38 19.55
CA THR A 304 -2.01 10.93 20.86
C THR A 304 -2.67 12.29 20.72
N ASP A 305 -2.25 13.10 19.74
CA ASP A 305 -2.86 14.38 19.38
C ASP A 305 -2.82 14.60 17.87
N ILE A 306 -3.84 15.27 17.34
CA ILE A 306 -3.87 15.69 15.94
C ILE A 306 -4.59 17.02 15.82
N LYS A 307 -3.98 17.93 15.05
CA LYS A 307 -4.52 19.26 14.74
C LYS A 307 -4.56 19.45 13.25
N LEU A 308 -5.72 19.87 12.74
CA LEU A 308 -5.90 20.27 11.35
C LEU A 308 -5.78 21.79 11.28
N ASN A 309 -5.15 22.29 10.21
CA ASN A 309 -5.04 23.74 9.97
C ASN A 309 -4.38 24.52 11.12
N ALA A 310 -3.36 23.92 11.75
CA ALA A 310 -2.60 24.59 12.79
C ALA A 310 -1.82 25.80 12.21
N GLU A 311 -1.60 26.81 13.03
CA GLU A 311 -0.61 27.84 12.73
C GLU A 311 0.79 27.23 12.88
N ILE A 312 1.54 27.16 11.80
CA ILE A 312 2.88 26.57 11.74
C ILE A 312 3.85 27.65 11.26
N ASP A 313 4.99 27.78 11.94
CA ASP A 313 6.09 28.62 11.45
C ASP A 313 6.70 27.96 10.20
N GLU A 314 6.58 28.62 9.06
CA GLU A 314 7.11 28.15 7.78
C GLU A 314 8.64 27.94 7.82
N ALA A 315 9.35 28.64 8.71
CA ALA A 315 10.79 28.45 8.92
C ALA A 315 11.16 27.03 9.40
N LEU A 316 10.20 26.26 9.94
CA LEU A 316 10.43 24.87 10.33
C LEU A 316 10.79 23.95 9.16
N PHE A 317 10.46 24.35 7.92
CA PHE A 317 10.74 23.60 6.70
C PHE A 317 11.91 24.17 5.89
N SER A 318 12.48 25.29 6.32
CA SER A 318 13.59 25.96 5.64
C SER A 318 14.72 26.14 6.63
N PRO A 319 15.47 25.06 6.95
CA PRO A 319 16.63 25.18 7.81
C PRO A 319 17.57 26.22 7.21
N LYS A 320 17.89 27.25 7.98
CA LYS A 320 18.83 28.29 7.55
C LYS A 320 20.17 27.60 7.28
N GLU A 321 20.75 27.82 6.10
CA GLU A 321 22.17 27.54 5.92
C GLU A 321 22.90 28.32 7.02
N SER A 322 23.67 27.61 7.83
CA SER A 322 24.64 28.23 8.72
C SER A 322 25.60 29.02 7.82
N ASN A 323 25.44 30.34 7.79
CA ASN A 323 26.40 31.24 7.14
C ASN A 323 27.79 30.94 7.72
N GLU A 324 28.69 30.40 6.91
CA GLU A 324 30.13 30.49 7.13
C GLU A 324 30.62 31.94 6.97
#